data_AF-A0A1T5B2Q7-F1
#
_entry.id   AF-A0A1T5B2Q7-F1
#
_cell.length_a   1.000
_cell.length_b   1.000
_cell.length_c   1.000
_cell.angle_alpha   90.00
_cell.angle_beta   90.00
_cell.angle_gamma   90.00
#
_symmetry.space_group_name_H-M   'P 1'
#
loop_
_entity.id
_entity.type
_entity.pdbx_description
1 polymer ?
#
loop_
_entity_poly.entity_id
_entity_poly.type
_entity_poly.pdbx_seq_one_letter_code
_entity_poly.pdbx_strand_id
1 'polypeptide(L)'
;MRQSPFLILCLLSLFTATSFGQGNLDSENSVINLTKPDTGTNWNIPDKITLEWNTINIDTSKTIRFFLVRNEMVVQELGTFKNDGFEEGIELAKNIGSGSRYQVVAIELFPDNKFKIAKRVTPFFTITNAASDERKKKQQLANISSVPSQKKSKPKKAIATKNTEVTQTEKKPVLREIFEGRKISYTKELQFDSENITIKIWDHGRQDGDIVSIYLNGVSVVSKYYLTYWKKEFNVKLDPKKSNDLFLYAHNLGDSPPNTVSIEISDGKKSENIVLNSDLQSCEAVLISVK
;
A
#
# COMPACT_ATOMS: atom_id res chain seq x y z
N MET A 1 -69.99 65.81 -33.28
CA MET A 1 -69.88 66.21 -34.71
C MET A 1 -68.83 65.33 -35.37
N ARG A 2 -69.03 64.95 -36.65
CA ARG A 2 -68.23 63.97 -37.42
C ARG A 2 -68.18 62.55 -36.80
N GLN A 3 -67.98 61.45 -37.53
CA GLN A 3 -68.33 60.98 -38.89
C GLN A 3 -67.34 59.87 -39.24
N SER A 4 -67.83 58.62 -39.22
CA SER A 4 -67.53 57.57 -40.21
C SER A 4 -66.16 56.83 -40.21
N PRO A 5 -66.09 55.61 -40.80
CA PRO A 5 -65.13 54.58 -40.38
C PRO A 5 -64.25 53.97 -41.49
N PHE A 6 -63.18 53.29 -41.07
CA PHE A 6 -62.42 52.27 -41.83
C PHE A 6 -61.79 51.32 -40.76
N LEU A 7 -61.44 50.06 -40.97
CA LEU A 7 -61.84 48.94 -41.83
C LEU A 7 -60.85 47.81 -41.48
N ILE A 8 -61.35 46.63 -41.11
CA ILE A 8 -60.75 45.28 -41.17
C ILE A 8 -59.22 45.18 -41.42
N LEU A 9 -58.49 44.57 -40.47
CA LEU A 9 -57.67 43.38 -40.79
C LEU A 9 -57.40 42.49 -39.57
N CYS A 10 -57.88 41.25 -39.60
CA CYS A 10 -57.41 40.20 -38.69
C CYS A 10 -56.14 39.57 -39.28
N LEU A 11 -54.99 39.74 -38.64
CA LEU A 11 -53.84 38.86 -38.85
C LEU A 11 -53.79 37.80 -37.74
N LEU A 12 -53.76 36.53 -38.14
CA LEU A 12 -53.22 35.48 -37.29
C LEU A 12 -51.71 35.67 -37.19
N SER A 13 -51.21 36.02 -36.01
CA SER A 13 -49.80 35.85 -35.67
C SER A 13 -49.64 34.58 -34.82
N LEU A 14 -48.97 33.57 -35.39
CA LEU A 14 -48.53 32.42 -34.62
C LEU A 14 -47.45 32.89 -33.63
N PHE A 15 -47.83 33.05 -32.36
CA PHE A 15 -46.84 33.00 -31.30
C PHE A 15 -46.48 31.53 -31.05
N THR A 16 -45.37 31.13 -31.68
CA THR A 16 -44.71 29.86 -31.39
C THR A 16 -44.45 29.77 -29.89
N ALA A 17 -44.78 28.63 -29.28
CA ALA A 17 -44.40 28.37 -27.91
C ALA A 17 -42.87 28.34 -27.84
N THR A 18 -42.26 29.41 -27.34
CA THR A 18 -40.84 29.42 -26.99
C THR A 18 -40.67 28.44 -25.85
N SER A 19 -40.30 27.21 -26.20
CA SER A 19 -39.73 26.27 -25.25
C SER A 19 -38.62 26.99 -24.52
N PHE A 20 -38.84 27.27 -23.23
CA PHE A 20 -37.73 27.52 -22.32
C PHE A 20 -36.99 26.19 -22.22
N GLY A 21 -36.10 25.97 -23.19
CA GLY A 21 -35.06 24.96 -23.10
C GLY A 21 -34.28 25.32 -21.85
N GLN A 22 -34.61 24.62 -20.75
CA GLN A 22 -33.93 24.76 -19.48
C GLN A 22 -32.52 24.24 -19.70
N GLY A 23 -31.65 25.17 -20.11
CA GLY A 23 -30.28 24.85 -20.45
C GLY A 23 -29.67 24.16 -19.26
N ASN A 24 -29.13 22.95 -19.50
CA ASN A 24 -28.12 22.43 -18.61
C ASN A 24 -26.99 23.46 -18.62
N LEU A 25 -26.95 24.29 -17.59
CA LEU A 25 -25.73 24.95 -17.17
C LEU A 25 -24.86 23.82 -16.63
N ASP A 26 -24.27 23.05 -17.56
CA ASP A 26 -23.37 21.95 -17.27
C ASP A 26 -22.21 22.54 -16.47
N SER A 27 -22.29 22.40 -15.14
CA SER A 27 -21.31 22.93 -14.21
C SER A 27 -19.95 22.34 -14.60
N GLU A 28 -19.11 23.18 -15.21
CA GLU A 28 -17.77 22.79 -15.65
C GLU A 28 -17.05 22.10 -14.49
N ASN A 29 -16.37 20.99 -14.79
CA ASN A 29 -15.84 20.12 -13.74
C ASN A 29 -14.94 20.89 -12.78
N SER A 30 -15.24 20.82 -11.49
CA SER A 30 -14.41 21.37 -10.42
C SER A 30 -13.02 20.72 -10.41
N VAL A 31 -11.96 21.51 -10.31
CA VAL A 31 -10.56 21.05 -10.34
C VAL A 31 -9.78 21.63 -9.16
N ILE A 32 -8.92 20.80 -8.57
CA ILE A 32 -7.84 21.23 -7.67
C ILE A 32 -6.50 20.96 -8.37
N ASN A 33 -5.60 21.95 -8.35
CA ASN A 33 -4.21 21.83 -8.76
C ASN A 33 -3.32 22.12 -7.54
N LEU A 34 -2.60 21.11 -7.05
CA LEU A 34 -1.61 21.28 -5.98
C LEU A 34 -0.29 21.76 -6.60
N THR A 35 0.24 22.90 -6.14
CA THR A 35 1.54 23.43 -6.57
C THR A 35 2.66 23.11 -5.57
N LYS A 36 2.33 23.00 -4.27
CA LYS A 36 3.22 22.42 -3.24
C LYS A 36 2.46 21.46 -2.32
N PRO A 37 3.08 20.33 -1.91
CA PRO A 37 4.43 19.88 -2.26
C PRO A 37 4.55 19.31 -3.70
N ASP A 38 5.77 19.30 -4.21
CA ASP A 38 6.16 18.83 -5.55
C ASP A 38 7.34 17.83 -5.50
N THR A 39 7.82 17.35 -6.66
CA THR A 39 8.96 16.40 -6.75
C THR A 39 10.27 16.92 -6.17
N GLY A 40 10.45 18.24 -6.05
CA GLY A 40 11.63 18.86 -5.45
C GLY A 40 11.49 19.10 -3.95
N THR A 41 10.31 18.86 -3.38
CA THR A 41 10.00 19.21 -2.00
C THR A 41 10.60 18.21 -1.02
N ASN A 42 11.30 18.73 -0.01
CA ASN A 42 11.80 17.99 1.14
C ASN A 42 11.34 18.69 2.43
N TRP A 43 10.46 18.06 3.21
CA TRP A 43 10.05 18.55 4.52
C TRP A 43 10.87 17.86 5.62
N ASN A 44 11.35 18.60 6.63
CA ASN A 44 12.07 18.00 7.75
C ASN A 44 11.21 18.12 9.01
N ILE A 45 11.11 17.06 9.81
CA ILE A 45 10.40 17.10 11.10
C ILE A 45 11.44 17.46 12.17
N PRO A 46 11.22 18.51 13.00
CA PRO A 46 9.92 19.08 13.38
C PRO A 46 9.55 20.41 12.72
N ASP A 47 10.10 20.76 11.56
CA ASP A 47 9.76 22.01 10.87
C ASP A 47 8.27 22.02 10.49
N LYS A 48 7.67 23.22 10.49
CA LYS A 48 6.30 23.45 10.02
C LYS A 48 6.27 23.49 8.49
N ILE A 49 5.22 22.94 7.90
CA ILE A 49 5.09 22.81 6.45
C ILE A 49 4.06 23.78 5.86
N THR A 50 4.17 24.00 4.56
CA THR A 50 3.28 24.84 3.75
C THR A 50 2.64 24.00 2.64
N LEU A 51 1.37 24.27 2.37
CA LEU A 51 0.62 23.76 1.23
C LEU A 51 0.29 24.92 0.29
N GLU A 52 0.35 24.68 -1.01
CA GLU A 52 -0.05 25.66 -2.03
C GLU A 52 -0.92 24.97 -3.09
N TRP A 53 -1.98 25.63 -3.53
CA TRP A 53 -2.89 25.14 -4.55
C TRP A 53 -3.59 26.27 -5.31
N ASN A 54 -4.22 25.92 -6.41
CA ASN A 54 -5.27 26.71 -7.04
C ASN A 54 -6.46 25.81 -7.41
N THR A 55 -7.61 26.42 -7.62
CA THR A 55 -8.84 25.73 -7.99
C THR A 55 -9.48 26.35 -9.23
N ILE A 56 -10.29 25.56 -9.91
CA ILE A 56 -11.16 25.97 -11.01
C ILE A 56 -12.56 25.47 -10.68
N ASN A 57 -13.56 26.33 -10.78
CA ASN A 57 -14.97 26.01 -10.48
C ASN A 57 -15.19 25.43 -9.06
N ILE A 58 -14.50 26.02 -8.08
CA ILE A 58 -14.71 25.84 -6.63
C ILE A 58 -14.69 27.25 -6.01
N ASP A 59 -15.74 27.62 -5.29
CA ASP A 59 -15.86 28.94 -4.66
C ASP A 59 -14.87 29.14 -3.49
N THR A 60 -14.46 30.37 -3.19
CA THR A 60 -13.47 30.66 -2.13
C THR A 60 -14.03 30.51 -0.71
N SER A 61 -15.36 30.53 -0.55
CA SER A 61 -16.04 30.22 0.72
C SER A 61 -16.07 28.73 1.07
N LYS A 62 -15.79 27.85 0.09
CA LYS A 62 -15.66 26.39 0.30
C LYS A 62 -14.35 26.03 0.98
N THR A 63 -14.26 24.78 1.41
CA THR A 63 -13.08 24.22 2.07
C THR A 63 -12.53 23.00 1.33
N ILE A 64 -11.23 22.81 1.45
CA ILE A 64 -10.49 21.67 0.89
C ILE A 64 -9.85 20.92 2.06
N ARG A 65 -9.92 19.59 2.03
CA ARG A 65 -9.36 18.71 3.05
C ARG A 65 -8.11 18.02 2.54
N PHE A 66 -7.06 18.06 3.34
CA PHE A 66 -5.71 17.65 2.95
C PHE A 66 -5.22 16.49 3.80
N PHE A 67 -4.67 15.47 3.15
CA PHE A 67 -4.11 14.28 3.78
C PHE A 67 -2.69 14.03 3.30
N LEU A 68 -1.77 13.80 4.23
CA LEU A 68 -0.47 13.24 3.94
C LEU A 68 -0.61 11.73 3.75
N VAL A 69 -0.14 11.23 2.62
CA VAL A 69 -0.21 9.82 2.22
C VAL A 69 1.19 9.27 1.99
N ARG A 70 1.42 8.01 2.38
CA ARG A 70 2.61 7.23 2.05
C ARG A 70 2.17 5.82 1.68
N ASN A 71 2.63 5.29 0.54
CA ASN A 71 2.25 3.96 0.07
C ASN A 71 0.71 3.77 -0.03
N GLU A 72 -0.02 4.77 -0.56
CA GLU A 72 -1.49 4.80 -0.67
C GLU A 72 -2.27 4.88 0.67
N MET A 73 -1.61 4.71 1.82
CA MET A 73 -2.19 4.88 3.15
C MET A 73 -2.13 6.33 3.63
N VAL A 74 -3.20 6.84 4.24
CA VAL A 74 -3.19 8.12 4.97
C VAL A 74 -2.31 7.97 6.22
N VAL A 75 -1.29 8.81 6.32
CA VAL A 75 -0.35 8.88 7.45
C VAL A 75 -0.79 9.93 8.45
N GLN A 76 -1.32 11.05 7.97
CA GLN A 76 -1.82 12.15 8.79
C GLN A 76 -2.88 12.94 8.00
N GLU A 77 -3.95 13.38 8.68
CA GLU A 77 -4.76 14.49 8.19
C GLU A 77 -4.00 15.80 8.46
N LEU A 78 -3.70 16.56 7.40
CA LEU A 78 -2.99 17.83 7.51
C LEU A 78 -3.95 18.95 7.94
N GLY A 79 -5.21 18.88 7.50
CA GLY A 79 -6.29 19.72 7.99
C GLY A 79 -7.42 19.92 6.96
N THR A 80 -8.31 20.87 7.28
CA THR A 80 -9.37 21.37 6.39
C THR A 80 -9.26 22.88 6.37
N PHE A 81 -8.94 23.44 5.21
CA PHE A 81 -8.62 24.86 5.03
C PHE A 81 -9.60 25.51 4.06
N LYS A 82 -9.69 26.85 4.06
CA LYS A 82 -10.49 27.59 3.08
C LYS A 82 -9.92 27.44 1.68
N ASN A 83 -10.66 27.85 0.65
CA ASN A 83 -10.18 27.85 -0.72
C ASN A 83 -9.61 29.23 -1.10
N ASP A 84 -8.55 29.64 -0.40
CA ASP A 84 -7.78 30.88 -0.59
C ASP A 84 -6.42 30.66 -1.29
N GLY A 85 -5.89 29.43 -1.28
CA GLY A 85 -4.80 28.98 -2.16
C GLY A 85 -3.50 28.60 -1.44
N PHE A 86 -3.38 28.87 -0.15
CA PHE A 86 -2.22 28.46 0.65
C PHE A 86 -2.60 28.19 2.10
N GLU A 87 -1.81 27.39 2.78
CA GLU A 87 -1.85 27.25 4.24
C GLU A 87 -0.45 26.98 4.77
N GLU A 88 -0.08 27.58 5.89
CA GLU A 88 1.26 27.46 6.49
C GLU A 88 1.22 27.03 7.96
N GLY A 89 2.38 26.81 8.56
CA GLY A 89 2.47 26.52 10.00
C GLY A 89 2.02 25.11 10.41
N ILE A 90 1.64 24.26 9.46
CA ILE A 90 1.10 22.90 9.69
C ILE A 90 2.19 22.02 10.33
N GLU A 91 1.86 21.36 11.44
CA GLU A 91 2.79 20.48 12.17
C GLU A 91 2.64 19.01 11.77
N LEU A 92 3.76 18.36 11.45
CA LEU A 92 3.81 16.93 11.14
C LEU A 92 3.99 16.07 12.40
N ALA A 93 3.30 14.94 12.45
CA ALA A 93 3.33 14.03 13.59
C ALA A 93 4.72 13.41 13.80
N LYS A 94 5.23 13.48 15.04
CA LYS A 94 6.64 13.19 15.40
C LYS A 94 7.08 11.74 15.15
N ASN A 95 6.14 10.82 14.92
CA ASN A 95 6.37 9.41 14.59
C ASN A 95 6.62 9.17 13.09
N ILE A 96 6.26 10.11 12.20
CA ILE A 96 6.43 9.99 10.74
C ILE A 96 7.93 9.80 10.40
N GLY A 97 8.32 8.62 9.95
CA GLY A 97 9.71 8.28 9.62
C GLY A 97 10.15 8.76 8.23
N SER A 98 11.46 8.88 8.01
CA SER A 98 12.02 9.38 6.75
C SER A 98 11.61 8.58 5.50
N GLY A 99 11.62 9.21 4.33
CA GLY A 99 11.47 8.55 3.03
C GLY A 99 10.96 9.45 1.89
N SER A 100 11.07 8.95 0.66
CA SER A 100 10.79 9.66 -0.60
C SER A 100 9.50 9.20 -1.33
N ARG A 101 8.56 8.58 -0.59
CA ARG A 101 7.26 8.12 -1.14
C ARG A 101 6.06 8.80 -0.48
N TYR A 102 6.20 10.07 -0.13
CA TYR A 102 5.09 10.88 0.39
C TYR A 102 4.34 11.59 -0.74
N GLN A 103 3.03 11.76 -0.56
CA GLN A 103 2.16 12.53 -1.44
C GLN A 103 1.15 13.29 -0.57
N VAL A 104 0.70 14.46 -1.03
CA VAL A 104 -0.48 15.12 -0.45
C VAL A 104 -1.68 14.81 -1.34
N VAL A 105 -2.79 14.42 -0.72
CA VAL A 105 -4.10 14.27 -1.34
C VAL A 105 -4.97 15.44 -0.88
N ALA A 106 -5.52 16.19 -1.83
CA ALA A 106 -6.50 17.24 -1.59
C ALA A 106 -7.87 16.82 -2.13
N ILE A 107 -8.93 17.08 -1.37
CA ILE A 107 -10.31 16.72 -1.71
C ILE A 107 -11.22 17.91 -1.40
N GLU A 108 -12.05 18.30 -2.37
CA GLU A 108 -13.11 19.28 -2.18
C GLU A 108 -14.15 18.78 -1.17
N LEU A 109 -14.49 19.61 -0.18
CA LEU A 109 -15.61 19.34 0.70
C LEU A 109 -16.89 19.99 0.17
N PHE A 110 -17.98 19.22 0.19
CA PHE A 110 -19.32 19.65 -0.23
C PHE A 110 -19.37 20.23 -1.66
N PRO A 111 -18.99 19.46 -2.70
CA PRO A 111 -19.18 19.86 -4.09
C PRO A 111 -20.66 20.06 -4.41
N ASP A 112 -20.95 21.00 -5.32
CA ASP A 112 -22.32 21.28 -5.76
C ASP A 112 -22.89 20.09 -6.53
N ASN A 113 -22.03 19.46 -7.35
CA ASN A 113 -22.30 18.17 -7.95
C ASN A 113 -21.72 17.03 -7.10
N LYS A 114 -22.56 16.43 -6.26
CA LYS A 114 -22.18 15.31 -5.36
C LYS A 114 -21.67 14.05 -6.07
N PHE A 115 -21.84 13.95 -7.39
CA PHE A 115 -21.29 12.86 -8.22
C PHE A 115 -19.94 13.21 -8.87
N LYS A 116 -19.47 14.46 -8.75
CA LYS A 116 -18.19 14.96 -9.28
C LYS A 116 -17.42 15.71 -8.19
N ILE A 117 -16.76 14.98 -7.29
CA ILE A 117 -15.89 15.56 -6.25
C ILE A 117 -14.54 15.91 -6.86
N ALA A 118 -14.07 17.16 -6.76
CA ALA A 118 -12.70 17.46 -7.15
C ALA A 118 -11.68 16.82 -6.19
N LYS A 119 -10.73 16.06 -6.75
CA LYS A 119 -9.65 15.41 -5.99
C LYS A 119 -8.33 15.54 -6.74
N ARG A 120 -7.25 15.86 -6.03
CA ARG A 120 -5.88 15.90 -6.57
C ARG A 120 -4.91 15.15 -5.66
N VAL A 121 -3.83 14.66 -6.27
CA VAL A 121 -2.70 14.04 -5.58
C VAL A 121 -1.42 14.66 -6.13
N THR A 122 -0.45 14.96 -5.27
CA THR A 122 0.87 15.45 -5.69
C THR A 122 1.72 14.33 -6.32
N PRO A 123 2.79 14.66 -7.05
CA PRO A 123 3.91 13.75 -7.24
C PRO A 123 4.49 13.24 -5.90
N PHE A 124 5.33 12.22 -5.97
CA PHE A 124 6.10 11.77 -4.81
C PHE A 124 7.14 12.82 -4.39
N PHE A 125 7.23 13.07 -3.08
CA PHE A 125 8.19 13.98 -2.47
C PHE A 125 8.82 13.36 -1.20
N THR A 126 9.77 14.07 -0.60
CA THR A 126 10.58 13.55 0.53
C THR A 126 10.18 14.17 1.87
N ILE A 127 10.21 13.34 2.92
CA ILE A 127 10.21 13.80 4.31
C ILE A 127 11.44 13.22 5.01
N THR A 128 12.12 14.03 5.83
CA THR A 128 13.15 13.57 6.77
C THR A 128 12.69 13.74 8.23
N ASN A 129 13.12 12.84 9.10
CA ASN A 129 12.89 12.93 10.55
C ASN A 129 14.06 12.26 11.28
N ALA A 130 15.11 13.03 11.56
CA ALA A 130 16.31 12.54 12.23
C ALA A 130 16.01 11.88 13.59
N ALA A 131 15.02 12.38 14.33
CA ALA A 131 14.58 11.79 15.59
C ALA A 131 13.89 10.42 15.40
N SER A 132 13.28 10.14 14.24
CA SER A 132 12.74 8.82 13.89
C SER A 132 13.84 7.86 13.46
N ASP A 133 14.81 8.34 12.67
CA ASP A 133 15.93 7.52 12.20
C ASP A 133 16.87 7.15 13.36
N GLU A 134 17.07 8.06 14.33
CA GLU A 134 17.72 7.75 15.61
C GLU A 134 16.97 6.70 16.42
N ARG A 135 15.63 6.77 16.50
CA ARG A 135 14.82 5.76 17.21
C ARG A 135 15.00 4.39 16.56
N LYS A 136 14.81 4.29 15.24
CA LYS A 136 15.04 3.05 14.46
C LYS A 136 16.45 2.49 14.67
N LYS A 137 17.48 3.34 14.61
CA LYS A 137 18.88 2.92 14.84
C LYS A 137 19.11 2.40 16.27
N LYS A 138 18.53 3.04 17.29
CA LYS A 138 18.59 2.59 18.69
C LYS A 138 17.87 1.25 18.89
N GLN A 139 16.70 1.06 18.26
CA GLN A 139 15.96 -0.20 18.26
C GLN A 139 16.76 -1.35 17.60
N GLN A 140 17.36 -1.10 16.43
CA GLN A 140 18.21 -2.08 15.74
C GLN A 140 19.41 -2.51 16.60
N LEU A 141 20.11 -1.55 17.24
CA LEU A 141 21.24 -1.84 18.12
C LEU A 141 20.84 -2.63 19.39
N ALA A 142 19.65 -2.36 19.94
CA ALA A 142 19.10 -3.13 21.05
C ALA A 142 18.79 -4.58 20.63
N ASN A 143 18.11 -4.78 19.49
CA ASN A 143 17.75 -6.11 18.98
C ASN A 143 19.01 -6.96 18.70
N ILE A 144 20.05 -6.39 18.09
CA ILE A 144 21.35 -7.05 17.87
C ILE A 144 21.99 -7.49 19.20
N SER A 145 21.88 -6.67 20.26
CA SER A 145 22.46 -6.94 21.58
C SER A 145 21.72 -7.99 22.39
N SER A 146 20.48 -8.33 22.01
CA SER A 146 19.59 -9.24 22.75
C SER A 146 19.67 -10.72 22.33
N VAL A 147 20.45 -11.05 21.29
CA VAL A 147 20.59 -12.43 20.77
C VAL A 147 21.55 -13.25 21.64
N PRO A 148 21.12 -14.38 22.24
CA PRO A 148 22.02 -15.21 23.06
C PRO A 148 23.12 -15.88 22.22
N SER A 149 24.38 -15.49 22.46
CA SER A 149 25.53 -16.02 21.71
C SER A 149 25.84 -17.48 22.08
N GLN A 150 25.38 -18.44 21.28
CA GLN A 150 25.75 -19.86 21.42
C GLN A 150 26.79 -20.34 20.40
N LYS A 151 28.02 -20.48 20.92
CA LYS A 151 29.08 -21.43 20.54
C LYS A 151 29.51 -21.56 19.07
N LYS A 152 30.70 -20.99 18.83
CA LYS A 152 31.67 -21.40 17.81
C LYS A 152 31.82 -22.93 17.70
N SER A 153 31.96 -23.44 16.48
CA SER A 153 32.68 -24.69 16.19
C SER A 153 33.78 -24.41 15.14
N LYS A 154 34.87 -25.18 15.17
CA LYS A 154 36.03 -25.05 14.24
C LYS A 154 36.03 -26.19 13.21
N PRO A 155 36.61 -25.99 12.02
CA PRO A 155 36.58 -26.98 10.93
C PRO A 155 37.50 -28.19 11.20
N LYS A 156 37.17 -29.33 10.57
CA LYS A 156 38.05 -30.49 10.40
C LYS A 156 37.97 -31.03 8.96
N LYS A 157 39.06 -31.64 8.49
CA LYS A 157 39.22 -32.18 7.14
C LYS A 157 38.56 -33.56 6.97
N ALA A 158 38.32 -33.93 5.72
CA ALA A 158 37.81 -35.24 5.29
C ALA A 158 38.89 -36.35 5.27
N ILE A 159 38.43 -37.60 5.18
CA ILE A 159 38.90 -38.68 4.28
C ILE A 159 37.80 -39.76 4.24
N ALA A 160 37.73 -40.55 3.16
CA ALA A 160 36.59 -41.43 2.81
C ALA A 160 36.89 -42.94 2.97
N THR A 161 35.87 -43.80 2.82
CA THR A 161 35.90 -45.06 2.03
C THR A 161 34.50 -45.72 1.89
N LYS A 162 34.30 -46.42 0.76
CA LYS A 162 33.33 -47.49 0.36
C LYS A 162 32.66 -48.28 1.51
N ASN A 163 31.48 -48.91 1.38
CA ASN A 163 30.55 -49.22 0.26
C ASN A 163 29.14 -49.52 0.86
N THR A 164 28.02 -49.65 0.14
CA THR A 164 27.75 -49.49 -1.31
C THR A 164 26.69 -48.39 -1.55
N GLU A 165 25.36 -48.54 -1.76
CA GLU A 165 24.42 -49.66 -2.04
C GLU A 165 23.16 -49.11 -2.77
N VAL A 166 22.38 -49.91 -3.52
CA VAL A 166 21.39 -49.37 -4.48
C VAL A 166 19.92 -49.74 -4.21
N THR A 167 19.15 -48.81 -3.65
CA THR A 167 17.68 -48.79 -3.70
C THR A 167 17.16 -47.37 -3.95
N GLN A 168 16.41 -47.21 -5.05
CA GLN A 168 15.44 -46.15 -5.36
C GLN A 168 15.68 -44.75 -4.77
N THR A 169 16.30 -43.87 -5.57
CA THR A 169 16.37 -42.43 -5.30
C THR A 169 15.02 -41.74 -5.55
N GLU A 170 14.22 -41.59 -4.49
CA GLU A 170 13.30 -40.45 -4.42
C GLU A 170 14.11 -39.16 -4.60
N LYS A 171 13.70 -38.31 -5.54
CA LYS A 171 14.31 -36.99 -5.72
C LYS A 171 13.87 -36.08 -4.58
N LYS A 172 14.62 -36.10 -3.48
CA LYS A 172 14.50 -35.09 -2.41
C LYS A 172 14.48 -33.70 -3.05
N PRO A 173 13.49 -32.83 -2.75
CA PRO A 173 13.31 -31.57 -3.45
C PRO A 173 14.56 -30.69 -3.29
N VAL A 174 14.97 -30.06 -4.39
CA VAL A 174 16.07 -29.09 -4.39
C VAL A 174 15.54 -27.81 -3.75
N LEU A 175 15.82 -27.64 -2.47
CA LEU A 175 15.39 -26.49 -1.69
C LEU A 175 16.14 -25.23 -2.11
N ARG A 176 15.47 -24.08 -2.06
CA ARG A 176 16.10 -22.78 -2.34
C ARG A 176 16.81 -22.30 -1.08
N GLU A 177 18.13 -22.27 -1.08
CA GLU A 177 18.90 -21.80 0.08
C GLU A 177 19.00 -20.27 0.17
N ILE A 178 18.95 -19.57 -0.97
CA ILE A 178 19.12 -18.11 -1.08
C ILE A 178 18.12 -17.52 -2.09
N PHE A 179 17.58 -16.33 -1.78
CA PHE A 179 16.81 -15.50 -2.70
C PHE A 179 17.20 -14.03 -2.55
N GLU A 180 17.57 -13.36 -3.66
CA GLU A 180 18.04 -11.96 -3.67
C GLU A 180 19.04 -11.62 -2.54
N GLY A 181 20.05 -12.49 -2.34
CA GLY A 181 21.09 -12.33 -1.32
C GLY A 181 20.67 -12.67 0.12
N ARG A 182 19.38 -12.89 0.40
CA ARG A 182 18.87 -13.34 1.71
C ARG A 182 18.89 -14.86 1.80
N LYS A 183 19.20 -15.40 2.98
CA LYS A 183 19.10 -16.84 3.26
C LYS A 183 17.64 -17.25 3.51
N ILE A 184 17.19 -18.34 2.91
CA ILE A 184 15.90 -18.97 3.26
C ILE A 184 16.10 -19.97 4.40
N SER A 185 15.17 -19.97 5.37
CA SER A 185 15.12 -20.94 6.47
C SER A 185 13.74 -21.60 6.52
N TYR A 186 13.64 -22.88 6.15
CA TYR A 186 12.38 -23.62 6.18
C TYR A 186 11.99 -24.02 7.60
N THR A 187 10.81 -23.59 8.06
CA THR A 187 10.32 -23.75 9.45
C THR A 187 9.29 -24.86 9.62
N LYS A 188 8.51 -25.18 8.56
CA LYS A 188 7.47 -26.23 8.59
C LYS A 188 7.28 -26.85 7.20
N GLU A 189 6.94 -28.14 7.19
CA GLU A 189 6.42 -28.83 6.01
C GLU A 189 4.90 -29.05 6.18
N LEU A 190 4.13 -28.80 5.12
CA LEU A 190 2.68 -28.86 5.09
C LEU A 190 2.22 -29.77 3.95
N GLN A 191 1.12 -30.49 4.18
CA GLN A 191 0.48 -31.33 3.18
C GLN A 191 -1.03 -31.09 3.16
N PHE A 192 -1.60 -30.99 1.96
CA PHE A 192 -3.01 -30.72 1.67
C PHE A 192 -3.57 -31.70 0.61
N ASP A 193 -4.89 -31.76 0.49
CA ASP A 193 -5.59 -32.71 -0.40
C ASP A 193 -6.02 -32.06 -1.73
N SER A 194 -5.63 -30.81 -1.98
CA SER A 194 -5.95 -30.02 -3.17
C SER A 194 -4.71 -29.34 -3.74
N GLU A 195 -4.64 -29.25 -5.07
CA GLU A 195 -3.73 -28.34 -5.76
C GLU A 195 -4.16 -26.86 -5.66
N ASN A 196 -5.44 -26.56 -5.43
CA ASN A 196 -5.97 -25.20 -5.34
C ASN A 196 -6.16 -24.82 -3.87
N ILE A 197 -5.49 -23.75 -3.44
CA ILE A 197 -5.34 -23.35 -2.03
C ILE A 197 -5.69 -21.87 -1.87
N THR A 198 -6.47 -21.54 -0.85
CA THR A 198 -6.71 -20.18 -0.39
C THR A 198 -5.69 -19.82 0.69
N ILE A 199 -5.04 -18.67 0.55
CA ILE A 199 -4.08 -18.13 1.51
C ILE A 199 -4.58 -16.77 1.99
N LYS A 200 -4.56 -16.54 3.31
CA LYS A 200 -4.82 -15.24 3.92
C LYS A 200 -3.60 -14.80 4.72
N ILE A 201 -3.16 -13.56 4.53
CA ILE A 201 -2.05 -12.97 5.31
C ILE A 201 -2.52 -11.74 6.10
N TRP A 202 -1.97 -11.56 7.30
CA TRP A 202 -2.15 -10.36 8.11
C TRP A 202 -0.96 -10.14 9.07
N ASP A 203 -0.87 -8.93 9.60
CA ASP A 203 0.11 -8.52 10.61
C ASP A 203 -0.03 -9.35 11.89
N HIS A 204 1.06 -9.95 12.38
CA HIS A 204 1.05 -10.77 13.59
C HIS A 204 1.05 -9.95 14.89
N GLY A 205 1.47 -8.68 14.85
CA GLY A 205 1.80 -7.91 16.05
C GLY A 205 1.38 -6.45 16.01
N ARG A 206 2.03 -5.63 15.16
CA ARG A 206 1.85 -4.17 15.11
C ARG A 206 2.11 -3.61 13.71
N GLN A 207 1.08 -2.97 13.16
CA GLN A 207 1.17 -2.21 11.90
C GLN A 207 2.10 -1.00 12.05
N ASP A 208 3.37 -1.17 11.75
CA ASP A 208 4.39 -0.14 11.99
C ASP A 208 5.26 0.23 10.77
N GLY A 209 4.73 -0.05 9.58
CA GLY A 209 5.30 0.38 8.30
C GLY A 209 5.79 -0.75 7.40
N ASP A 210 5.59 -2.00 7.82
CA ASP A 210 5.98 -3.22 7.11
C ASP A 210 5.55 -3.27 5.65
N ILE A 211 6.50 -3.49 4.75
CA ILE A 211 6.27 -3.75 3.33
C ILE A 211 6.85 -5.12 2.98
N VAL A 212 5.97 -6.08 2.71
CA VAL A 212 6.31 -7.49 2.51
C VAL A 212 5.99 -7.97 1.09
N SER A 213 6.45 -9.16 0.76
CA SER A 213 5.99 -9.92 -0.41
C SER A 213 5.91 -11.39 -0.07
N ILE A 214 4.90 -12.06 -0.63
CA ILE A 214 4.77 -13.50 -0.58
C ILE A 214 5.19 -14.06 -1.93
N TYR A 215 6.07 -15.06 -1.89
CA TYR A 215 6.54 -15.78 -3.07
C TYR A 215 6.10 -17.23 -3.01
N LEU A 216 5.65 -17.80 -4.13
CA LEU A 216 5.39 -19.23 -4.28
C LEU A 216 6.30 -19.76 -5.40
N ASN A 217 7.10 -20.80 -5.12
CA ASN A 217 8.08 -21.33 -6.06
C ASN A 217 9.12 -20.29 -6.56
N GLY A 218 9.25 -19.14 -5.89
CA GLY A 218 10.07 -17.99 -6.33
C GLY A 218 9.37 -16.99 -7.26
N VAL A 219 8.09 -17.18 -7.57
CA VAL A 219 7.24 -16.19 -8.26
C VAL A 219 6.46 -15.41 -7.21
N SER A 220 6.40 -14.08 -7.31
CA SER A 220 5.63 -13.28 -6.35
C SER A 220 4.14 -13.45 -6.56
N VAL A 221 3.44 -13.94 -5.54
CA VAL A 221 1.96 -14.06 -5.50
C VAL A 221 1.32 -12.87 -4.77
N VAL A 222 2.09 -12.18 -3.92
CA VAL A 222 1.75 -10.87 -3.36
C VAL A 222 3.00 -9.98 -3.40
N SER A 223 2.94 -8.88 -4.16
CA SER A 223 4.07 -7.95 -4.37
C SER A 223 3.92 -6.67 -3.56
N LYS A 224 4.99 -6.27 -2.84
CA LYS A 224 5.15 -5.00 -2.10
C LYS A 224 3.91 -4.56 -1.29
N TYR A 225 3.25 -5.51 -0.64
CA TYR A 225 2.05 -5.27 0.15
C TYR A 225 2.41 -4.61 1.49
N TYR A 226 1.70 -3.54 1.82
CA TYR A 226 1.75 -2.93 3.15
C TYR A 226 1.00 -3.84 4.14
N LEU A 227 1.69 -4.32 5.16
CA LEU A 227 1.14 -5.31 6.09
C LEU A 227 0.10 -4.66 7.01
N THR A 228 -1.06 -5.32 7.20
CA THR A 228 -2.15 -4.80 8.04
C THR A 228 -2.80 -5.92 8.86
N TYR A 229 -3.53 -5.57 9.93
CA TYR A 229 -4.37 -6.53 10.67
C TYR A 229 -5.53 -7.08 9.83
N TRP A 230 -5.87 -6.43 8.71
CA TRP A 230 -6.91 -6.92 7.80
C TRP A 230 -6.36 -8.08 6.97
N LYS A 231 -7.07 -9.22 6.99
CA LYS A 231 -6.69 -10.40 6.22
C LYS A 231 -6.74 -10.11 4.71
N LYS A 232 -5.59 -10.08 4.06
CA LYS A 232 -5.49 -10.11 2.59
C LYS A 232 -5.60 -11.56 2.13
N GLU A 233 -6.73 -11.90 1.50
CA GLU A 233 -6.95 -13.20 0.86
C GLU A 233 -6.44 -13.21 -0.59
N PHE A 234 -5.92 -14.36 -1.04
CA PHE A 234 -5.61 -14.67 -2.43
C PHE A 234 -5.61 -16.19 -2.65
N ASN A 235 -5.90 -16.63 -3.87
CA ASN A 235 -5.87 -18.05 -4.23
C ASN A 235 -4.60 -18.37 -5.04
N VAL A 236 -4.03 -19.55 -4.79
CA VAL A 236 -2.86 -20.06 -5.52
C VAL A 236 -3.11 -21.50 -6.00
N LYS A 237 -2.41 -21.88 -7.06
CA LYS A 237 -2.35 -23.26 -7.53
C LYS A 237 -0.94 -23.82 -7.30
N LEU A 238 -0.87 -24.92 -6.57
CA LEU A 238 0.33 -25.72 -6.33
C LEU A 238 0.64 -26.61 -7.54
N ASP A 239 1.91 -26.98 -7.69
CA ASP A 239 2.32 -28.08 -8.56
C ASP A 239 2.31 -29.38 -7.75
N PRO A 240 1.42 -30.35 -8.03
CA PRO A 240 1.35 -31.61 -7.28
C PRO A 240 2.55 -32.54 -7.54
N LYS A 241 3.42 -32.25 -8.51
CA LYS A 241 4.58 -33.10 -8.85
C LYS A 241 5.84 -32.77 -8.05
N LYS A 242 5.79 -31.81 -7.13
CA LYS A 242 6.91 -31.38 -6.29
C LYS A 242 6.43 -30.76 -4.96
N SER A 243 7.34 -30.63 -4.00
CA SER A 243 7.18 -29.66 -2.91
C SER A 243 7.24 -28.24 -3.48
N ASN A 244 6.32 -27.37 -3.05
CA ASN A 244 6.25 -25.97 -3.43
C ASN A 244 6.71 -25.11 -2.25
N ASP A 245 7.59 -24.13 -2.45
CA ASP A 245 8.01 -23.24 -1.36
C ASP A 245 7.20 -21.94 -1.28
N LEU A 246 6.62 -21.67 -0.10
CA LEU A 246 5.90 -20.44 0.20
C LEU A 246 6.76 -19.53 1.12
N PHE A 247 7.32 -18.52 0.46
CA PHE A 247 8.19 -17.43 0.88
C PHE A 247 7.61 -16.24 1.65
N LEU A 248 8.14 -15.82 2.81
CA LEU A 248 8.04 -14.40 3.23
C LEU A 248 9.30 -13.61 2.85
N TYR A 249 9.13 -12.40 2.31
CA TYR A 249 10.19 -11.46 1.97
C TYR A 249 9.90 -10.06 2.51
N ALA A 250 10.85 -9.45 3.22
CA ALA A 250 10.77 -8.06 3.68
C ALA A 250 11.46 -7.07 2.71
N HIS A 251 10.74 -6.03 2.26
CA HIS A 251 11.31 -4.90 1.50
C HIS A 251 11.85 -3.79 2.40
N ASN A 252 11.53 -3.82 3.68
CA ASN A 252 12.01 -2.89 4.71
C ASN A 252 12.20 -3.63 6.05
N LEU A 253 12.04 -2.94 7.19
CA LEU A 253 12.19 -3.46 8.56
C LEU A 253 11.13 -2.89 9.52
N GLY A 254 9.99 -2.42 9.00
CA GLY A 254 8.97 -1.71 9.79
C GLY A 254 9.53 -0.56 10.64
N ASP A 255 8.95 -0.35 11.81
CA ASP A 255 9.58 0.28 12.99
C ASP A 255 10.13 -0.77 13.96
N SER A 256 9.58 -2.00 13.99
CA SER A 256 9.92 -3.07 14.95
C SER A 256 10.28 -4.41 14.26
N PRO A 257 11.49 -4.55 13.68
CA PRO A 257 11.85 -5.76 12.95
C PRO A 257 12.03 -7.00 13.84
N PRO A 258 11.84 -8.24 13.31
CA PRO A 258 11.60 -8.56 11.89
C PRO A 258 10.14 -8.37 11.44
N ASN A 259 9.94 -8.25 10.12
CA ASN A 259 8.61 -8.22 9.53
C ASN A 259 7.91 -9.56 9.81
N THR A 260 6.77 -9.54 10.51
CA THR A 260 6.15 -10.76 11.08
C THR A 260 4.72 -10.96 10.57
N VAL A 261 4.52 -11.96 9.73
CA VAL A 261 3.25 -12.23 9.03
C VAL A 261 2.58 -13.50 9.59
N SER A 262 1.32 -13.37 10.00
CA SER A 262 0.43 -14.51 10.22
C SER A 262 -0.14 -14.99 8.89
N ILE A 263 -0.10 -16.29 8.64
CA ILE A 263 -0.62 -16.90 7.42
C ILE A 263 -1.59 -18.04 7.76
N GLU A 264 -2.79 -17.97 7.20
CA GLU A 264 -3.78 -19.05 7.16
C GLU A 264 -3.77 -19.66 5.75
N ILE A 265 -3.55 -20.98 5.66
CA ILE A 265 -3.44 -21.73 4.40
C ILE A 265 -4.50 -22.83 4.42
N SER A 266 -5.38 -22.87 3.42
CA SER A 266 -6.55 -23.78 3.41
C SER A 266 -6.83 -24.39 2.04
N ASP A 267 -7.16 -25.69 2.01
CA ASP A 267 -7.69 -26.39 0.83
C ASP A 267 -9.23 -26.48 0.80
N GLY A 268 -9.91 -25.80 1.75
CA GLY A 268 -11.36 -25.85 1.93
C GLY A 268 -11.85 -26.99 2.82
N LYS A 269 -11.02 -28.00 3.14
CA LYS A 269 -11.30 -29.06 4.11
C LYS A 269 -10.39 -28.96 5.34
N LYS A 270 -9.10 -28.75 5.09
CA LYS A 270 -8.03 -28.57 6.06
C LYS A 270 -7.54 -27.12 6.02
N SER A 271 -7.33 -26.53 7.18
CA SER A 271 -6.68 -25.23 7.34
C SER A 271 -5.51 -25.32 8.32
N GLU A 272 -4.39 -24.69 7.97
CA GLU A 272 -3.20 -24.56 8.80
C GLU A 272 -2.97 -23.08 9.09
N ASN A 273 -2.59 -22.73 10.33
CA ASN A 273 -2.12 -21.40 10.67
C ASN A 273 -0.62 -21.47 11.01
N ILE A 274 0.16 -20.53 10.47
CA ILE A 274 1.60 -20.38 10.69
C ILE A 274 1.95 -18.92 10.88
N VAL A 275 3.15 -18.66 11.40
CA VAL A 275 3.79 -17.34 11.42
C VAL A 275 5.09 -17.46 10.64
N LEU A 276 5.41 -16.47 9.81
CA LEU A 276 6.70 -16.33 9.14
C LEU A 276 7.32 -14.97 9.45
N ASN A 277 8.64 -14.96 9.59
CA ASN A 277 9.47 -13.79 9.81
C ASN A 277 10.35 -13.51 8.57
N SER A 278 10.68 -12.25 8.30
CA SER A 278 11.71 -11.88 7.32
C SER A 278 12.35 -10.54 7.67
N ASP A 279 13.62 -10.39 7.28
CA ASP A 279 14.37 -9.14 7.39
C ASP A 279 15.19 -8.90 6.10
N LEU A 280 16.22 -8.04 6.18
CA LEU A 280 17.09 -7.74 5.03
C LEU A 280 18.22 -8.76 4.83
N GLN A 281 18.28 -9.83 5.64
CA GLN A 281 19.28 -10.90 5.55
C GLN A 281 18.65 -12.29 5.38
N SER A 282 17.37 -12.45 5.72
CA SER A 282 16.71 -13.75 5.86
C SER A 282 15.21 -13.74 5.53
N CYS A 283 14.72 -14.91 5.13
CA CYS A 283 13.34 -15.19 4.76
C CYS A 283 12.91 -16.53 5.37
N GLU A 284 11.82 -16.60 6.12
CA GLU A 284 11.28 -17.88 6.58
C GLU A 284 10.42 -18.58 5.51
N ALA A 285 10.69 -19.88 5.36
CA ALA A 285 10.12 -20.90 4.49
C ALA A 285 8.99 -21.74 5.08
N VAL A 286 7.93 -22.05 4.33
CA VAL A 286 7.29 -23.39 4.42
C VAL A 286 7.34 -24.14 3.10
N LEU A 287 7.39 -25.46 3.18
CA LEU A 287 7.18 -26.37 2.04
C LEU A 287 5.74 -26.87 2.05
N ILE A 288 5.12 -26.94 0.88
CA ILE A 288 3.74 -27.37 0.70
C ILE A 288 3.67 -28.46 -0.39
N SER A 289 3.22 -29.65 -0.02
CA SER A 289 2.95 -30.77 -0.91
C SER A 289 1.44 -31.03 -1.04
N VAL A 290 1.06 -31.64 -2.17
CA VAL A 290 -0.26 -32.23 -2.39
C VAL A 290 -0.13 -33.74 -2.17
N LYS A 291 -1.22 -34.42 -1.77
CA LYS A 291 -1.29 -35.89 -1.73
C LYS A 291 -1.54 -36.51 -3.11
#